data_AF-A0A6L4Z414-F1
#
_entry.id   AF-A0A6L4Z414-F1
#
_cell.length_a   1.000
_cell.length_b   1.000
_cell.length_c   1.000
_cell.angle_alpha   90.00
_cell.angle_beta   90.00
_cell.angle_gamma   90.00
#
_symmetry.space_group_name_H-M   'P 1'
#
loop_
_entity.id
_entity.type
_entity.pdbx_description
1 polymer ?
#
loop_
_entity_poly.entity_id
_entity_poly.type
_entity_poly.pdbx_seq_one_letter_code
_entity_poly.pdbx_strand_id
1 'polypeptide(L)'
;VIGISGGLDSTLALLVMVGAFDLISMSRSQILAVTMPGFGTTARTKSNAIRLCESLGVTLREIPIGETVMQHFKDIGHDPNIHNLTYENAQARMRTMILMDLGFVIGT
;
A
#
# COMPACT_ATOMS: atom_id res chain seq x y z
N VAL A 1 9.34 4.88 -1.23
CA VAL A 1 8.26 3.89 -1.41
C VAL A 1 7.05 4.35 -0.62
N ILE A 2 5.82 4.17 -1.12
CA ILE A 2 4.59 4.56 -0.43
C ILE A 2 3.47 3.56 -0.69
N GLY A 3 2.69 3.22 0.34
CA GLY A 3 1.45 2.46 0.19
C GLY A 3 0.29 3.35 -0.24
N ILE A 4 -0.40 3.00 -1.33
CA ILE A 4 -1.55 3.76 -1.84
C ILE A 4 -2.84 2.93 -1.73
N SER A 5 -3.80 3.43 -0.93
CA SER A 5 -5.10 2.77 -0.72
C SER A 5 -6.24 3.40 -1.51
N GLY A 6 -6.02 4.60 -2.07
CA GLY A 6 -7.06 5.42 -2.69
C GLY A 6 -7.87 6.24 -1.68
N GLY A 7 -7.47 6.24 -0.39
CA GLY A 7 -7.98 7.14 0.64
C GLY A 7 -7.31 8.51 0.62
N LEU A 8 -7.91 9.47 1.33
CA LEU A 8 -7.47 10.87 1.40
C LEU A 8 -6.02 10.99 1.90
N ASP A 9 -5.67 10.31 3.00
CA ASP A 9 -4.35 10.44 3.62
C ASP A 9 -3.22 9.95 2.71
N SER A 10 -3.39 8.75 2.13
CA SER A 10 -2.40 8.19 1.19
C SER A 10 -2.27 9.03 -0.09
N THR A 11 -3.36 9.67 -0.51
CA THR A 11 -3.37 10.59 -1.66
C THR A 11 -2.58 11.86 -1.35
N LEU A 12 -2.83 12.48 -0.19
CA LEU A 12 -2.10 13.67 0.26
C LEU A 12 -0.60 13.37 0.39
N ALA A 13 -0.25 12.24 1.01
CA ALA A 13 1.15 11.83 1.15
C ALA A 13 1.84 11.66 -0.22
N LEU A 14 1.17 11.05 -1.21
CA LEU A 14 1.70 10.93 -2.56
C LEU A 14 1.89 12.30 -3.24
N LEU A 15 0.92 13.21 -3.12
CA LEU A 15 1.02 14.56 -3.68
C LEU A 15 2.18 15.35 -3.06
N VAL A 16 2.38 15.25 -1.75
CA VAL A 16 3.53 15.87 -1.06
C VAL A 16 4.85 15.28 -1.56
N MET A 17 4.93 13.95 -1.71
CA MET A 17 6.13 13.31 -2.26
C MET A 17 6.44 13.76 -3.69
N VAL A 18 5.43 13.83 -4.56
CA VAL A 18 5.59 14.34 -5.93
C VAL A 18 6.07 15.78 -5.93
N GLY A 19 5.45 16.65 -5.12
CA GLY A 19 5.89 18.05 -4.99
C GLY A 19 7.32 18.17 -4.49
N ALA A 20 7.74 17.32 -3.55
CA ALA A 20 9.13 17.27 -3.07
C ALA A 20 10.11 16.84 -4.18
N PHE A 21 9.77 15.84 -4.98
CA PHE A 21 10.58 15.39 -6.12
C PHE A 21 10.71 16.48 -7.19
N ASP A 22 9.62 17.19 -7.47
CA ASP A 22 9.60 18.30 -8.43
C ASP A 22 10.54 19.44 -7.97
N LEU A 23 10.51 19.80 -6.68
CA LEU A 23 11.36 20.87 -6.13
C LEU A 23 12.86 20.56 -6.25
N ILE A 24 13.24 19.29 -6.17
CA ILE A 24 14.63 18.85 -6.30
C ILE A 24 14.98 18.35 -7.72
N SER A 25 14.09 18.55 -8.69
CA SER A 25 14.27 18.13 -10.09
C SER A 25 14.57 16.63 -10.27
N MET A 26 14.01 15.78 -9.40
CA MET A 26 14.10 14.33 -9.50
C MET A 26 12.94 13.75 -10.32
N SER A 27 13.18 12.66 -11.03
CA SER A 27 12.15 12.00 -11.83
C SER A 27 11.07 11.41 -10.94
N ARG A 28 9.80 11.76 -11.19
CA ARG A 28 8.63 11.20 -10.49
C ARG A 28 8.53 9.67 -10.60
N SER A 29 9.09 9.09 -11.67
CA SER A 29 9.16 7.62 -11.85
C SER A 29 10.00 6.91 -10.77
N GLN A 30 10.83 7.63 -10.02
CA GLN A 30 11.54 7.06 -8.88
C GLN A 30 10.65 6.88 -7.64
N ILE A 31 9.45 7.47 -7.62
CA ILE A 31 8.45 7.22 -6.58
C ILE A 31 7.78 5.87 -6.89
N LEU A 32 8.06 4.88 -6.04
CA LEU A 32 7.35 3.60 -6.04
C LEU A 32 6.10 3.68 -5.16
N ALA A 33 4.93 3.79 -5.80
CA ALA A 33 3.63 3.62 -5.18
C ALA A 33 3.21 2.14 -5.23
N VAL A 34 2.73 1.60 -4.11
CA VAL A 34 2.37 0.19 -3.97
C VAL A 34 0.92 0.07 -3.53
N THR A 35 0.08 -0.55 -4.35
CA THR A 35 -1.30 -0.90 -3.97
C THR A 35 -1.37 -2.37 -3.56
N MET A 36 -2.03 -2.63 -2.42
CA MET A 36 -2.00 -3.94 -1.77
C MET A 36 -3.42 -4.45 -1.52
N PRO A 37 -4.13 -4.99 -2.52
CA PRO A 37 -5.49 -5.44 -2.35
C PRO A 37 -5.56 -6.61 -1.35
N GLY A 38 -6.46 -6.48 -0.38
CA GLY A 38 -6.84 -7.50 0.62
C GLY A 38 -8.35 -7.75 0.60
N PHE A 39 -8.87 -8.46 1.60
CA PHE A 39 -10.25 -8.98 1.61
C PHE A 39 -11.35 -7.90 1.61
N GLY A 40 -11.07 -6.69 2.08
CA GLY A 40 -12.00 -5.54 2.04
C GLY A 40 -11.81 -4.59 0.85
N THR A 41 -10.96 -4.92 -0.13
CA THR A 41 -10.62 -3.98 -1.21
C THR A 41 -11.69 -3.95 -2.30
N THR A 42 -12.35 -2.81 -2.47
CA THR A 42 -13.33 -2.63 -3.56
C THR A 42 -12.64 -2.23 -4.87
N ALA A 43 -13.23 -2.60 -6.00
CA ALA A 43 -12.76 -2.20 -7.33
C ALA A 43 -12.69 -0.68 -7.50
N ARG A 44 -13.53 0.09 -6.79
CA ARG A 44 -13.62 1.55 -6.89
C ARG A 44 -12.38 2.25 -6.31
N THR A 45 -11.95 1.88 -5.11
CA THR A 45 -10.77 2.52 -4.47
C THR A 45 -9.48 2.16 -5.17
N LYS A 46 -9.38 0.93 -5.70
CA LYS A 46 -8.27 0.49 -6.56
C LYS A 46 -8.17 1.33 -7.84
N SER A 47 -9.28 1.58 -8.53
CA SER A 47 -9.32 2.39 -9.76
C SER A 47 -8.84 3.83 -9.53
N ASN A 48 -9.21 4.44 -8.40
CA ASN A 48 -8.77 5.79 -8.05
C ASN A 48 -7.26 5.86 -7.81
N ALA A 49 -6.69 4.90 -7.08
CA ALA A 49 -5.26 4.85 -6.80
C ALA A 49 -4.43 4.68 -8.08
N ILE A 50 -4.89 3.81 -9.01
CA ILE A 50 -4.24 3.59 -10.31
C ILE A 50 -4.24 4.88 -11.13
N ARG A 51 -5.42 5.48 -11.34
CA ARG A 51 -5.56 6.71 -12.15
C ARG A 51 -4.76 7.88 -11.60
N LEU A 52 -4.70 8.01 -10.27
CA LEU A 52 -3.88 9.02 -9.61
C LEU A 52 -2.40 8.81 -9.92
N CYS A 53 -1.90 7.58 -9.77
CA CYS A 53 -0.49 7.27 -10.03
C CYS A 53 -0.10 7.50 -11.50
N GLU A 54 -0.96 7.05 -12.43
CA GLU A 54 -0.78 7.28 -13.87
C GLU A 54 -0.75 8.78 -14.20
N SER A 55 -1.67 9.56 -13.64
CA SER A 55 -1.74 11.02 -13.89
C SER A 55 -0.53 11.77 -13.32
N LEU A 56 0.07 11.27 -12.24
CA LEU A 56 1.25 11.88 -11.62
C LEU A 56 2.57 11.40 -12.26
N GLY A 57 2.55 10.33 -13.06
CA GLY A 57 3.74 9.76 -13.69
C GLY A 57 4.67 9.03 -12.69
N VAL A 58 4.10 8.48 -11.62
CA VAL A 58 4.85 7.69 -10.63
C VAL A 58 4.81 6.20 -10.98
N THR A 59 5.80 5.43 -10.52
CA THR A 59 5.80 3.98 -10.74
C THR A 59 4.81 3.31 -9.80
N LEU A 60 3.86 2.56 -10.37
CA LEU A 60 2.87 1.79 -9.62
C LEU A 60 3.20 0.29 -9.63
N ARG A 61 3.10 -0.35 -8.47
CA ARG A 61 3.17 -1.79 -8.31
C ARG A 61 1.95 -2.30 -7.54
N GLU A 62 1.37 -3.39 -8.01
CA GLU A 62 0.32 -4.11 -7.29
C GLU A 62 0.89 -5.36 -6.61
N ILE A 63 0.58 -5.54 -5.33
CA ILE A 63 0.98 -6.71 -4.55
C ILE A 63 -0.24 -7.18 -3.73
N PRO A 64 -1.04 -8.13 -4.25
CA PRO A 64 -2.13 -8.71 -3.48
C PRO A 64 -1.62 -9.38 -2.20
N ILE A 65 -2.32 -9.17 -1.09
CA ILE A 65 -1.90 -9.70 0.23
C ILE A 65 -2.80 -10.83 0.73
N GLY A 66 -3.85 -11.20 -0.03
CA GLY A 66 -4.88 -12.15 0.43
C GLY A 66 -4.30 -13.50 0.86
N GLU A 67 -3.44 -14.10 0.03
CA GLU A 67 -2.82 -15.39 0.33
C GLU A 67 -1.90 -15.31 1.55
N THR A 68 -1.06 -14.28 1.63
CA THR A 68 -0.13 -14.12 2.76
C THR A 68 -0.85 -13.84 4.08
N VAL A 69 -1.94 -13.07 4.05
CA VAL A 69 -2.79 -12.85 5.22
C VAL A 69 -3.50 -14.14 5.64
N MET A 70 -3.96 -14.96 4.68
CA MET A 70 -4.57 -16.26 4.98
C MET A 70 -3.58 -17.20 5.66
N GLN A 71 -2.31 -17.22 5.20
CA GLN A 71 -1.26 -17.97 5.88
C GLN A 71 -1.00 -17.42 7.29
N HIS A 72 -0.93 -16.10 7.45
CA HIS A 72 -0.75 -15.49 8.76
C HIS A 72 -1.89 -15.84 9.73
N PHE A 73 -3.13 -15.87 9.26
CA PHE A 73 -4.28 -16.34 10.05
C PHE A 73 -4.10 -17.77 10.54
N LYS A 74 -3.65 -18.68 9.65
CA LYS A 74 -3.34 -20.06 10.02
C LYS A 74 -2.25 -20.12 11.10
N ASP A 75 -1.20 -19.32 10.96
CA ASP A 75 -0.05 -19.33 11.88
C ASP A 75 -0.42 -18.85 13.30
N ILE A 76 -1.37 -17.91 13.40
CA ILE A 76 -1.85 -17.38 14.69
C ILE A 76 -3.13 -18.05 15.20
N GLY A 77 -3.66 -19.04 14.47
CA GLY A 77 -4.89 -19.75 14.82
C GLY A 77 -6.16 -18.89 14.73
N HIS A 78 -6.20 -17.88 13.86
CA HIS A 78 -7.37 -17.01 13.66
C HIS A 78 -8.27 -17.55 12.55
N ASP A 79 -9.58 -17.61 12.79
CA ASP A 79 -10.57 -17.98 11.77
C ASP A 79 -10.83 -16.79 10.82
N PRO A 80 -10.62 -16.92 9.50
CA PRO A 80 -10.84 -15.84 8.54
C PRO A 80 -12.30 -15.37 8.46
N ASN A 81 -13.28 -16.12 8.96
CA ASN A 81 -14.69 -15.71 9.03
C ASN A 81 -14.98 -14.78 10.22
N ILE A 82 -14.06 -14.69 11.19
CA ILE A 82 -14.21 -13.81 12.35
C ILE A 82 -13.60 -12.45 12.02
N HIS A 83 -14.45 -11.51 11.60
CA HIS A 83 -14.06 -10.15 11.21
C HIS A 83 -13.96 -9.22 12.43
N ASN A 84 -12.97 -9.49 13.30
CA ASN A 84 -12.69 -8.70 14.50
C ASN A 84 -11.41 -7.84 14.33
N LEU A 85 -10.94 -7.23 15.42
CA LEU A 85 -9.71 -6.42 15.42
C LEU A 85 -8.47 -7.20 14.94
N THR A 86 -8.37 -8.50 15.22
CA THR A 86 -7.27 -9.34 14.74
C THR A 86 -7.28 -9.47 13.22
N TYR A 87 -8.46 -9.60 12.62
CA TYR A 87 -8.64 -9.67 11.16
C TYR A 87 -8.12 -8.42 10.44
N GLU A 88 -8.50 -7.25 10.92
CA GLU A 88 -8.04 -5.96 10.36
C GLU A 88 -6.55 -5.74 10.61
N ASN A 89 -6.07 -6.01 11.83
CA ASN A 89 -4.67 -5.84 12.19
C ASN A 89 -3.73 -6.75 11.39
N ALA A 90 -4.12 -7.99 11.11
CA ALA A 90 -3.34 -8.92 10.29
C ALA A 90 -3.10 -8.36 8.87
N GLN A 91 -4.15 -7.81 8.24
CA GLN A 91 -4.03 -7.17 6.94
C GLN A 91 -3.14 -5.92 7.00
N ALA A 92 -3.30 -5.07 8.02
CA ALA A 92 -2.48 -3.88 8.19
C ALA A 92 -0.99 -4.22 8.38
N ARG A 93 -0.68 -5.22 9.23
CA ARG A 93 0.69 -5.69 9.46
C ARG A 93 1.33 -6.22 8.18
N MET A 94 0.59 -7.00 7.38
CA MET A 94 1.10 -7.53 6.13
C MET A 94 1.48 -6.42 5.14
N ARG A 95 0.64 -5.38 5.03
CA ARG A 95 0.93 -4.21 4.17
C ARG A 95 2.20 -3.50 4.61
N THR A 96 2.32 -3.25 5.91
CA THR A 96 3.51 -2.59 6.45
C THR A 96 4.76 -3.42 6.21
N MET A 97 4.73 -4.73 6.48
CA MET A 97 5.88 -5.63 6.24
C MET A 97 6.38 -5.54 4.80
N ILE A 98 5.49 -5.67 3.82
CA ILE A 98 5.83 -5.57 2.40
C ILE A 98 6.44 -4.20 2.07
N LEU A 99 5.84 -3.10 2.55
CA LEU A 99 6.38 -1.76 2.30
C LEU A 99 7.76 -1.56 2.91
N MET A 100 8.00 -2.15 4.08
CA MET A 100 9.29 -2.09 4.75
C MET A 100 10.37 -2.81 3.93
N ASP A 101 10.08 -4.04 3.50
CA ASP A 101 10.98 -4.86 2.70
C ASP A 101 11.30 -4.23 1.33
N LEU A 102 10.37 -3.49 0.75
CA LEU A 102 10.56 -2.81 -0.55
C LEU A 102 11.41 -1.55 -0.48
N GLY A 103 11.67 -1.01 0.71
CA GLY A 103 12.56 0.16 0.83
C GLY A 103 12.20 1.17 1.91
N PHE A 104 11.46 0.79 2.96
CA PHE A 104 11.52 1.58 4.19
C PHE A 104 12.82 1.21 4.93
N VAL A 105 13.92 1.89 4.58
CA VAL A 105 15.10 1.96 5.44
C VAL A 105 15.24 3.41 5.87
N ILE A 106 14.67 3.73 7.04
CA ILE A 106 15.21 4.78 7.89
C ILE A 106 15.83 4.06 9.09
N GLY A 107 17.17 3.95 9.08
CA GLY A 107 17.98 3.52 10.23
C GLY A 107 18.19 2.01 10.38
N THR A 108 19.29 1.52 9.82
CA THR A 108 20.15 0.52 10.46
C THR A 108 21.57 1.04 10.44
#